data_AF-A0A060SIN2-F1
#
_entry.id   AF-A0A060SIN2-F1
#
_cell.length_a   1.000
_cell.length_b   1.000
_cell.length_c   1.000
_cell.angle_alpha   90.00
_cell.angle_beta   90.00
_cell.angle_gamma   90.00
#
_symmetry.space_group_name_H-M   'P 1'
#
loop_
_entity.id
_entity.type
_entity.pdbx_description
1 polymer ?
#
loop_
_entity_poly.entity_id
_entity_poly.type
_entity_poly.pdbx_seq_one_letter_code
_entity_poly.pdbx_strand_id
1 'polypeptide(L)' 'MPVDEARIAEYKARLAERERIIRESWVRTMEAKLVREKLDRCYETEGVNHMESCKELRERYIDMLKENRVQGYKHIDV' A
#
# COMPACT_ATOMS: atom_id res chain seq x y z
N MET A 1 -18.38 31.62 21.94
CA MET A 1 -18.30 30.27 22.54
C MET A 1 -16.85 29.84 22.48
N PRO A 2 -16.19 29.55 23.60
CA PRO A 2 -14.81 29.08 23.56
C PRO A 2 -14.83 27.72 22.88
N VAL A 3 -14.06 27.57 21.82
CA VAL A 3 -13.80 26.25 21.26
C VAL A 3 -12.87 25.60 22.26
N ASP A 4 -13.41 24.69 23.08
CA ASP A 4 -12.64 24.03 24.14
C ASP A 4 -11.33 23.48 23.55
N GLU A 5 -10.18 23.97 24.04
CA GLU A 5 -8.86 23.64 23.51
C GLU A 5 -8.63 22.12 23.47
N ALA A 6 -9.20 21.41 24.45
CA ALA A 6 -9.26 19.95 24.50
C ALA A 6 -9.94 19.31 23.27
N ARG A 7 -11.06 19.90 22.81
CA ARG A 7 -11.79 19.41 21.64
C ARG A 7 -11.00 19.63 20.35
N ILE A 8 -10.29 20.76 20.24
CA ILE A 8 -9.38 21.04 19.12
C ILE A 8 -8.25 20.00 19.10
N ALA A 9 -7.64 19.71 20.24
CA ALA A 9 -6.56 18.72 20.35
C ALA A 9 -7.04 17.32 19.93
N GLU A 10 -8.25 16.92 20.35
CA GLU A 10 -8.86 15.65 19.96
C GLU A 10 -9.11 15.58 18.44
N TYR A 11 -9.68 16.62 17.83
CA TYR A 11 -9.88 16.66 16.38
C TYR A 11 -8.54 16.57 15.62
N LYS A 12 -7.51 17.26 16.11
CA LYS A 12 -6.17 17.24 15.50
C LYS A 12 -5.54 15.86 15.58
N ALA A 13 -5.67 15.18 16.72
CA ALA A 13 -5.22 13.81 16.90
C ALA A 13 -5.95 12.83 15.95
N ARG A 14 -7.28 12.97 15.82
CA ARG A 14 -8.07 12.14 14.88
C ARG A 14 -7.67 12.38 13.42
N LEU A 15 -7.34 13.60 13.03
CA LEU A 15 -6.87 13.90 11.67
C LEU A 15 -5.47 13.30 11.42
N ALA A 16 -4.55 13.44 12.37
CA ALA A 16 -3.21 12.86 12.28
C ALA A 16 -3.26 11.34 12.13
N GLU A 17 -4.15 10.67 12.87
CA GLU A 17 -4.33 9.22 12.76
C GLU A 17 -4.83 8.81 11.37
N ARG A 18 -5.82 9.51 10.83
CA ARG A 18 -6.33 9.26 9.47
C ARG A 18 -5.27 9.45 8.40
N GLU A 19 -4.47 10.52 8.51
CA GLU A 19 -3.35 10.77 7.61
C GLU A 19 -2.30 9.67 7.68
N ARG A 20 -1.99 9.19 8.89
CA ARG A 20 -1.02 8.10 9.08
C ARG A 20 -1.48 6.82 8.38
N ILE A 21 -2.72 6.41 8.59
CA ILE A 21 -3.30 5.20 7.95
C ILE A 21 -3.22 5.29 6.42
N ILE A 22 -3.62 6.44 5.84
CA ILE A 22 -3.57 6.64 4.40
C ILE A 22 -2.13 6.60 3.90
N ARG A 23 -1.20 7.24 4.61
CA ARG A 23 0.22 7.28 4.23
C ARG A 23 0.84 5.89 4.24
N GLU A 24 0.58 5.08 5.26
CA GLU A 24 1.03 3.68 5.33
C GLU A 24 0.45 2.83 4.20
N SER A 25 -0.84 3.04 3.87
CA SER A 25 -1.47 2.36 2.74
C SER A 25 -0.78 2.69 1.41
N TRP A 26 -0.42 3.96 1.19
CA TRP A 26 0.37 4.36 0.03
C TRP A 26 1.77 3.75 0.02
N VAL A 27 2.45 3.68 1.16
CA VAL A 27 3.77 3.04 1.26
C VAL A 27 3.69 1.58 0.80
N ARG A 28 2.72 0.81 1.28
CA ARG A 28 2.51 -0.59 0.86
C ARG A 28 2.24 -0.72 -0.64
N THR A 29 1.46 0.20 -1.22
CA THR A 29 1.23 0.23 -2.67
C THR A 29 2.52 0.57 -3.44
N MET A 30 3.36 1.46 -2.92
CA MET A 30 4.65 1.80 -3.54
C MET A 30 5.64 0.62 -3.47
N GLU A 31 5.63 -0.16 -2.39
CA GLU A 31 6.39 -1.41 -2.30
C GLU A 31 5.96 -2.41 -3.38
N ALA A 32 4.65 -2.55 -3.62
CA ALA A 32 4.14 -3.43 -4.67
C ALA A 32 4.59 -2.96 -6.07
N LYS A 33 4.70 -1.64 -6.31
CA LYS A 33 5.23 -1.10 -7.56
C LYS A 33 6.71 -1.42 -7.76
N LEU A 34 7.53 -1.38 -6.71
CA LEU A 34 8.94 -1.77 -6.80
C LEU A 34 9.09 -3.25 -7.16
N VAL A 35 8.23 -4.12 -6.60
CA VAL A 35 8.21 -5.54 -6.97
C VAL A 35 7.79 -5.73 -8.42
N ARG A 36 6.81 -4.94 -8.90
CA ARG A 36 6.41 -4.94 -10.32
C ARG A 36 7.58 -4.56 -11.23
N GLU A 37 8.28 -3.47 -10.95
CA GLU A 37 9.43 -3.03 -11.75
C GLU A 37 10.54 -4.10 -11.78
N LYS A 38 10.77 -4.78 -10.65
CA LYS A 38 11.71 -5.91 -10.59
C LYS A 38 11.24 -7.10 -11.41
N LEU A 39 9.93 -7.40 -11.41
CA LEU A 39 9.33 -8.46 -12.21
C LEU A 39 9.42 -8.15 -13.70
N ASP A 40 9.11 -6.92 -14.10
CA ASP A 40 9.20 -6.45 -15.49
C ASP A 40 10.64 -6.62 -16.00
N ARG A 41 11.63 -6.21 -15.19
CA ARG A 41 13.05 -6.40 -15.52
C ARG A 41 13.43 -7.88 -15.62
N CYS A 42 12.90 -8.74 -14.74
CA CYS A 42 13.13 -10.18 -14.81
C CYS A 42 12.59 -10.78 -16.13
N TYR A 43 11.41 -10.34 -16.57
CA TYR A 43 10.84 -10.78 -17.83
C TYR A 43 11.67 -10.32 -19.03
N GLU A 44 12.20 -9.09 -18.99
CA GLU A 44 13.11 -8.59 -20.03
C GLU A 44 14.44 -9.36 -20.10
N THR A 45 15.01 -9.76 -18.96
CA THR A 45 16.31 -10.45 -18.91
C THR A 45 16.23 -11.93 -19.22
N GLU A 46 15.21 -12.63 -18.71
CA GLU A 46 15.10 -14.09 -18.83
C GLU A 46 14.48 -14.54 -20.17
N GLY A 47 13.80 -13.63 -20.88
CA GLY A 47 13.20 -13.91 -22.18
C GLY A 47 12.23 -15.08 -22.11
N VAL A 48 12.51 -16.17 -22.84
CA VAL A 48 11.63 -17.36 -22.89
C VAL A 48 11.58 -18.11 -21.55
N ASN A 49 12.60 -17.99 -20.69
CA ASN A 49 12.69 -18.73 -19.43
C ASN A 49 11.95 -18.07 -18.25
N HIS A 50 11.32 -16.91 -18.48
CA HIS A 50 10.72 -16.10 -17.42
C HIS A 50 9.65 -16.84 -16.58
N MET A 51 9.02 -17.88 -17.13
CA MET A 51 7.98 -18.64 -16.43
C MET A 51 8.51 -19.42 -15.22
N GLU A 52 9.76 -19.88 -15.28
CA GLU A 52 10.42 -20.61 -14.19
C GLU A 52 11.24 -19.65 -13.33
N SER A 53 12.15 -18.87 -13.96
CA SER A 53 13.05 -17.97 -13.26
C SER A 53 12.35 -16.86 -12.47
N CYS A 54 11.23 -16.32 -12.98
CA CYS A 54 10.55 -15.19 -12.35
C CYS A 54 9.30 -15.60 -11.55
N LYS A 55 9.07 -16.91 -11.34
CA LYS A 55 7.87 -17.44 -10.66
C LYS A 55 7.68 -16.85 -9.26
N GLU A 56 8.74 -16.83 -8.46
CA GLU A 56 8.68 -16.33 -7.08
C GLU A 56 8.29 -14.85 -7.02
N LEU A 57 8.90 -14.02 -7.89
CA LEU A 57 8.59 -12.59 -7.98
C LEU A 57 7.14 -12.36 -8.43
N ARG A 58 6.65 -13.17 -9.36
CA ARG A 58 5.27 -13.12 -9.84
C ARG A 58 4.28 -13.48 -8.72
N GLU A 59 4.52 -14.58 -8.00
CA GLU A 59 3.67 -15.01 -6.89
C GLU A 59 3.62 -13.96 -5.79
N ARG A 60 4.78 -13.44 -5.37
CA ARG A 60 4.87 -12.36 -4.39
C ARG A 60 4.12 -11.11 -4.85
N TYR A 61 4.24 -10.71 -6.12
CA TYR A 61 3.52 -9.56 -6.66
C TYR A 61 2.01 -9.77 -6.62
N ILE A 62 1.52 -10.97 -6.95
CA ILE A 62 0.10 -11.32 -6.89
C ILE A 62 -0.45 -11.23 -5.46
N ASP A 63 0.31 -11.71 -4.49
CA ASP A 63 -0.10 -11.62 -3.08
C ASP A 63 -0.13 -10.16 -2.60
N MET A 64 0.89 -9.39 -2.94
CA MET A 64 0.92 -7.94 -2.65
C MET A 64 -0.23 -7.18 -3.33
N LEU A 65 -0.68 -7.58 -4.52
CA LEU A 65 -1.83 -6.94 -5.17
C LEU A 65 -3.15 -7.13 -4.42
N LYS A 66 -3.31 -8.25 -3.71
CA LYS A 66 -4.49 -8.52 -2.90
C LYS A 66 -4.46 -7.71 -1.60
N GLU A 67 -3.31 -7.65 -0.96
CA GLU A 67 -3.15 -7.09 0.39
C GLU A 67 -2.84 -5.58 0.41
N ASN A 68 -2.02 -5.09 -0.54
CA ASN A 68 -1.46 -3.74 -0.49
C ASN A 68 -2.28 -2.70 -1.28
N ARG A 69 -3.58 -2.96 -1.47
CA ARG A 69 -4.47 -1.98 -2.12
C ARG A 69 -4.62 -0.76 -1.22
N VAL A 70 -4.74 0.41 -1.84
CA VAL A 70 -5.02 1.65 -1.10
C VAL A 70 -6.38 1.51 -0.42
N GLN A 71 -6.38 1.39 0.91
CA GLN A 71 -7.57 1.37 1.74
C GLN A 71 -7.79 2.78 2.32
N GLY A 72 -9.03 3.25 2.27
CA GLY A 72 -9.40 4.48 2.95
C GLY A 72 -9.35 4.31 4.47
N TYR A 73 -9.32 5.43 5.21
CA TYR A 73 -9.37 5.40 6.67
C TYR A 73 -10.70 4.87 7.23
N LYS A 74 -11.77 4.87 6.42
CA LYS A 74 -13.11 4.45 6.83
C LYS A 74 -13.36 3.02 6.36
N HIS A 75 -13.36 2.09 7.30
CA HIS A 75 -13.84 0.74 7.07
C HIS A 75 -15.37 0.77 7.13
N ILE A 76 -16.01 0.36 6.05
CA ILE A 76 -17.46 0.20 5.98
C ILE A 76 -17.67 -1.31 5.86
N ASP A 77 -18.06 -1.95 6.95
CA ASP A 77 -18.48 -3.34 6.92
C ASP A 77 -19.87 -3.38 6.25
N VAL A 78 -19.98 -4.10 5.14
CA VAL A 78 -21.23 -4.35 4.41
C VAL A 78 -21.70 -5.76 4.70
#